data_AF-A0A0K8RD38-F1
#
_entry.id   AF-A0A0K8RD38-F1
#
_cell.length_a   1.000
_cell.length_b   1.000
_cell.length_c   1.000
_cell.angle_alpha   90.00
_cell.angle_beta   90.00
_cell.angle_gamma   90.00
#
_symmetry.space_group_name_H-M   'P 1'
#
loop_
_entity.id
_entity.type
_entity.pdbx_description
1 polymer ?
#
loop_
_entity_poly.entity_id
_entity_poly.type
_entity_poly.pdbx_seq_one_letter_code
_entity_poly.pdbx_strand_id
1 'polypeptide(L)'
;MILPLSVVLLATFDYIHATHCSTELSEYMNTKCTSSKLTFSHLSECSFTCKGKNYKNQPQTTAHNLVNGLPCGPCKQCCNGKCTPVKFGSKNPLSLLPCAE
;
A
#
# COMPACT_ATOMS: atom_id res chain seq x y z
N MET A 1 -24.15 -19.21 24.37
CA MET A 1 -24.83 -18.93 23.09
C MET A 1 -24.47 -17.50 22.70
N ILE A 2 -23.53 -17.35 21.77
CA ILE A 2 -23.07 -16.04 21.30
C ILE A 2 -24.17 -15.52 20.35
N LEU A 3 -24.67 -14.31 20.61
CA LEU A 3 -25.78 -13.71 19.87
C LEU A 3 -25.39 -13.53 18.38
N PRO A 4 -26.23 -13.91 17.40
CA PRO A 4 -25.91 -13.77 15.97
C PRO A 4 -25.68 -12.31 15.54
N LEU A 5 -26.18 -11.33 16.30
CA LEU A 5 -25.91 -9.91 16.06
C LEU A 5 -24.45 -9.51 16.29
N SER A 6 -23.73 -10.18 17.22
CA SER A 6 -22.32 -9.84 17.51
C SER A 6 -21.37 -10.25 16.38
N VAL A 7 -21.73 -11.30 15.62
CA VAL A 7 -20.98 -11.75 14.42
C VAL A 7 -21.18 -10.78 13.27
N VAL A 8 -22.38 -10.21 13.13
CA VAL A 8 -22.69 -9.23 12.08
C VAL A 8 -21.94 -7.92 12.29
N LEU A 9 -21.77 -7.46 13.54
CA LEU A 9 -21.03 -6.21 13.82
C LEU A 9 -19.52 -6.28 13.49
N LEU A 10 -18.85 -7.39 13.80
CA LEU A 10 -17.43 -7.58 13.48
C LEU A 10 -17.19 -7.60 11.97
N ALA A 11 -18.05 -8.32 11.24
CA ALA A 11 -18.02 -8.35 9.79
C ALA A 11 -18.28 -6.96 9.19
N THR A 12 -19.12 -6.11 9.80
CA THR A 12 -19.31 -4.73 9.33
C THR A 12 -18.17 -3.78 9.68
N PHE A 13 -17.37 -4.05 10.72
CA PHE A 13 -16.19 -3.25 11.05
C PHE A 13 -15.02 -3.57 10.08
N ASP A 14 -14.87 -4.84 9.69
CA ASP A 14 -13.97 -5.25 8.59
C ASP A 14 -14.49 -4.78 7.22
N TYR A 15 -15.82 -4.70 7.05
CA TYR A 15 -16.50 -4.23 5.83
C TYR A 15 -16.65 -2.72 5.75
N ILE A 16 -16.38 -1.94 6.81
CA ILE A 16 -15.74 -0.63 6.68
C ILE A 16 -14.26 -0.96 6.55
N HIS A 17 -13.87 -1.51 5.40
CA HIS A 17 -13.07 -0.67 4.54
C HIS A 17 -11.90 -0.06 5.36
N ALA A 18 -10.68 -0.60 5.35
CA ALA A 18 -10.06 -1.10 4.12
C ALA A 18 -10.52 -0.30 2.87
N THR A 19 -10.97 0.95 3.07
CA THR A 19 -11.05 2.02 2.09
C THR A 19 -9.62 2.02 1.63
N HIS A 20 -9.43 1.77 0.34
CA HIS A 20 -8.19 1.25 -0.24
C HIS A 20 -6.90 2.01 0.09
N CYS A 21 -6.97 3.10 0.87
CA CYS A 21 -5.90 3.73 1.62
C CYS A 21 -6.42 4.31 2.95
N SER A 22 -5.59 4.32 4.00
CA SER A 22 -5.74 5.34 5.05
C SER A 22 -5.69 6.73 4.40
N THR A 23 -6.32 7.75 5.02
CA THR A 23 -6.29 9.13 4.50
C THR A 23 -4.87 9.56 4.12
N GLU A 24 -3.88 9.23 4.95
CA GLU A 24 -2.46 9.54 4.72
C GLU A 24 -1.86 8.81 3.53
N LEU A 25 -2.13 7.51 3.33
CA LEU A 25 -1.62 6.76 2.19
C LEU A 25 -2.22 7.29 0.87
N SER A 26 -3.52 7.64 0.91
CA SER A 26 -4.21 8.24 -0.23
C SER A 26 -3.61 9.59 -0.58
N GLU A 27 -3.39 10.45 0.42
CA GLU A 27 -2.78 11.76 0.25
C GLU A 27 -1.34 11.66 -0.26
N TYR A 28 -0.56 10.71 0.25
CA TYR A 28 0.79 10.42 -0.25
C TYR A 28 0.80 10.07 -1.74
N MET A 29 -0.03 9.11 -2.17
CA MET A 29 -0.09 8.68 -3.57
C MET A 29 -0.61 9.79 -4.49
N ASN A 30 -1.65 10.51 -4.05
CA ASN A 30 -2.19 11.64 -4.80
C ASN A 30 -1.15 12.73 -4.97
N THR A 31 -0.45 13.11 -3.90
CA THR A 31 0.64 14.11 -3.93
C THR A 31 1.77 13.69 -4.88
N LYS A 32 2.15 12.40 -4.86
CA LYS A 32 3.14 11.87 -5.80
C LYS A 32 2.65 11.96 -7.25
N CYS A 33 1.41 11.57 -7.55
CA CYS A 33 0.87 11.67 -8.90
C CYS A 33 0.76 13.14 -9.39
N THR A 34 0.23 14.04 -8.56
CA THR A 34 0.01 15.44 -8.94
C THR A 34 1.32 16.21 -9.14
N SER A 35 2.38 15.87 -8.39
CA SER A 35 3.73 16.42 -8.64
C SER A 35 4.26 16.14 -10.05
N SER A 36 3.75 15.07 -10.70
CA SER A 36 4.06 14.70 -12.08
C SER A 36 2.97 15.14 -13.08
N LYS A 37 2.00 15.96 -12.66
CA LYS A 37 0.80 16.34 -13.44
C LYS A 37 -0.03 15.14 -13.91
N LEU A 38 -0.01 14.06 -13.13
CA LEU A 38 -0.81 12.86 -13.34
C LEU A 38 -1.85 12.71 -12.22
N THR A 39 -2.81 11.83 -12.41
CA THR A 39 -3.84 11.49 -11.41
C THR A 39 -3.63 10.07 -10.92
N PHE A 40 -3.86 9.83 -9.64
CA PHE A 40 -3.89 8.47 -9.11
C PHE A 40 -4.93 7.62 -9.85
N SER A 41 -4.55 6.41 -10.23
CA SER A 41 -5.42 5.46 -10.92
C SER A 41 -5.79 4.29 -10.03
N HIS A 42 -4.80 3.57 -9.49
CA HIS A 42 -5.03 2.43 -8.61
C HIS A 42 -3.77 2.09 -7.81
N LEU A 43 -3.99 1.44 -6.67
CA LEU A 43 -2.97 0.81 -5.83
C LEU A 43 -2.92 -0.69 -6.16
N SER A 44 -1.72 -1.26 -6.16
CA SER A 44 -1.44 -2.70 -6.37
C SER A 44 -0.36 -3.15 -5.39
N GLU A 45 -0.73 -3.93 -4.37
CA GLU A 45 0.12 -4.40 -3.26
C GLU A 45 1.10 -3.34 -2.75
N CYS A 46 2.31 -3.29 -3.33
CA CYS A 46 3.42 -2.44 -2.94
C CYS A 46 3.78 -1.36 -3.98
N SER A 47 2.86 -1.04 -4.88
CA SER A 47 3.03 -0.03 -5.92
C SER A 47 1.71 0.65 -6.24
N PHE A 48 1.75 1.84 -6.81
CA PHE A 48 0.57 2.54 -7.31
C PHE A 48 0.84 3.14 -8.68
N THR A 49 -0.23 3.27 -9.46
CA THR A 49 -0.19 3.77 -10.81
C THR A 49 -0.80 5.16 -10.88
N CYS A 50 -0.10 6.09 -11.53
CA CYS A 50 -0.59 7.38 -11.94
C CYS A 50 -0.85 7.39 -13.45
N LYS A 51 -1.97 7.98 -13.88
CA LYS A 51 -2.34 8.13 -15.31
C LYS A 51 -2.68 9.57 -15.63
N GLY A 52 -2.46 9.96 -16.89
CA GLY A 52 -2.78 11.30 -17.36
C GLY A 52 -2.27 11.54 -18.77
N LYS A 53 -1.91 12.79 -19.06
CA LYS A 53 -1.29 13.19 -20.32
C LYS A 53 0.05 13.85 -20.06
N ASN A 54 1.03 13.59 -20.91
CA ASN A 54 2.32 14.29 -20.87
C ASN A 54 2.22 15.70 -21.49
N TYR A 55 3.34 16.44 -21.53
CA TYR A 55 3.40 17.79 -22.11
C TYR A 55 3.07 17.85 -23.62
N LYS A 56 3.06 16.71 -24.32
CA LYS A 56 2.65 16.57 -25.74
C LYS A 56 1.20 16.12 -25.88
N ASN A 57 0.40 16.15 -24.80
CA ASN A 57 -0.97 15.65 -24.74
C ASN A 57 -1.14 14.14 -25.05
N GLN A 58 -0.05 13.36 -25.00
CA GLN A 58 -0.11 11.91 -25.21
C GLN A 58 -0.44 11.19 -23.90
N PRO A 59 -1.20 10.08 -23.93
CA PRO A 59 -1.44 9.26 -22.75
C PRO A 59 -0.12 8.85 -22.08
N GLN A 60 -0.05 9.05 -20.77
CA GLN A 60 1.08 8.67 -19.94
C GLN A 60 0.59 7.84 -18.76
N THR A 61 1.32 6.77 -18.47
CA THR A 61 1.15 5.94 -17.28
C THR A 61 2.50 5.81 -16.59
N THR A 62 2.53 6.04 -15.29
CA THR A 62 3.74 5.92 -14.46
C THR A 62 3.40 5.09 -13.24
N ALA A 63 4.26 4.14 -12.88
CA ALA A 63 4.14 3.37 -11.65
C ALA A 63 5.17 3.83 -10.62
N HIS A 64 4.78 3.83 -9.35
CA HIS A 64 5.64 4.17 -8.22
C HIS A 64 5.56 3.07 -7.17
N ASN A 65 6.70 2.74 -6.58
CA ASN A 65 6.76 1.81 -5.45
C ASN A 65 6.31 2.53 -4.17
N LEU A 66 5.59 1.80 -3.32
CA LEU A 66 5.39 2.19 -1.93
C LEU A 66 6.73 2.14 -1.18
N VAL A 67 6.80 2.91 -0.09
CA VAL A 67 7.99 3.00 0.75
C VAL A 67 8.37 1.62 1.30
N ASN A 68 9.67 1.31 1.24
CA ASN A 68 10.21 0.08 1.79
C ASN A 68 9.86 -0.06 3.28
N GLY A 69 9.45 -1.26 3.69
CA GLY A 69 9.04 -1.54 5.08
C GLY A 69 7.55 -1.38 5.35
N LEU A 70 6.76 -0.81 4.42
CA LEU A 70 5.31 -0.72 4.60
C LEU A 70 4.68 -2.12 4.67
N PRO A 71 3.75 -2.38 5.61
CA PRO A 71 3.09 -3.67 5.71
C PRO A 71 2.21 -3.90 4.48
N CYS A 72 2.37 -5.06 3.85
CA CYS A 72 1.59 -5.48 2.67
C CYS A 72 0.84 -6.80 2.89
N GLY A 73 0.94 -7.36 4.09
CA GLY A 73 0.26 -8.58 4.51
C GLY A 73 0.86 -9.15 5.80
N PRO A 74 0.29 -10.25 6.31
CA PRO A 74 0.81 -10.91 7.51
C PRO A 74 2.27 -11.31 7.34
N CYS A 75 3.12 -10.83 8.25
CA CYS A 75 4.58 -11.08 8.24
C CYS A 75 5.26 -10.71 6.90
N LYS A 76 4.72 -9.71 6.18
CA LYS A 76 5.28 -9.23 4.91
C LYS A 76 5.40 -7.71 4.88
N GLN A 77 6.42 -7.24 4.17
CA GLN A 77 6.69 -5.83 3.93
C GLN A 77 6.94 -5.54 2.45
N CYS A 78 6.64 -4.32 2.05
CA CYS A 78 7.00 -3.79 0.74
C CYS A 78 8.50 -3.62 0.61
N CYS A 79 9.07 -4.17 -0.45
CA CYS A 79 10.47 -4.03 -0.81
C CYS A 79 10.59 -3.85 -2.32
N ASN A 80 11.02 -2.65 -2.74
CA ASN A 80 11.22 -2.29 -4.14
C ASN A 80 10.00 -2.64 -5.02
N GLY A 81 8.80 -2.34 -4.51
CA GLY A 81 7.54 -2.60 -5.21
C GLY A 81 6.96 -4.00 -5.05
N LYS A 82 7.61 -4.89 -4.29
CA LYS A 82 7.17 -6.28 -4.08
C LYS A 82 6.78 -6.52 -2.64
N CYS A 83 5.72 -7.29 -2.42
CA CYS A 83 5.37 -7.77 -1.08
C CYS A 83 6.22 -9.00 -0.72
N THR A 84 7.12 -8.84 0.24
CA THR A 84 8.12 -9.87 0.60
C THR A 84 8.03 -10.26 2.08
N PRO A 85 8.35 -11.51 2.46
CA PRO A 85 8.42 -11.89 3.86
C PRO A 85 9.42 -11.04 4.64
N VAL A 86 9.05 -10.64 5.86
CA VAL A 86 10.00 -10.00 6.77
C VAL A 86 11.09 -11.00 7.16
N LYS A 87 12.33 -10.52 7.28
CA LYS A 87 13.45 -11.31 7.79
C LYS A 87 13.87 -10.78 9.15
N PHE A 88 14.17 -11.68 10.08
CA PHE A 88 14.65 -11.31 11.41
C PHE A 88 16.17 -11.38 11.44
N GLY A 89 16.81 -10.39 12.05
CA GLY A 89 18.26 -10.37 12.23
C GLY A 89 18.70 -11.49 13.17
N SER A 90 19.71 -12.28 12.78
CA SER A 90 20.25 -13.35 13.62
C SER A 90 20.98 -12.84 14.87
N LYS A 91 21.45 -11.59 14.86
CA LYS A 91 22.17 -10.95 15.98
C LYS A 91 21.25 -10.26 16.99
N ASN A 92 20.08 -9.81 16.55
CA ASN A 92 19.06 -9.22 17.41
C ASN A 92 17.68 -9.67 16.93
N PRO A 93 17.02 -10.62 17.63
CA PRO A 93 15.73 -11.17 17.23
C PRO A 93 14.60 -10.13 17.26
N LEU A 94 14.83 -8.96 17.86
CA LEU A 94 13.89 -7.83 17.88
C LEU A 94 14.09 -6.87 16.70
N SER A 95 15.09 -7.08 15.86
CA SER A 95 15.34 -6.28 14.66
C SER A 95 14.81 -6.99 13.42
N LEU A 96 13.90 -6.31 12.71
CA LEU A 96 13.59 -6.64 11.33
C LEU A 96 14.75 -6.17 10.46
N LEU A 97 15.23 -7.04 9.57
CA LEU A 97 16.14 -6.61 8.53
C LEU A 97 15.36 -5.70 7.57
N PRO A 98 15.88 -4.49 7.27
CA PRO A 98 15.30 -3.69 6.19
C PRO A 98 15.35 -4.52 4.90
N CYS A 99 14.52 -4.13 3.91
CA CYS A 99 14.44 -4.80 2.62
C CYS A 99 15.80 -5.32 2.16
N ALA A 100 15.94 -6.65 2.20
CA ALA A 100 17.21 -7.29 1.91
C ALA A 100 17.54 -7.02 0.44
N GLU A 101 18.69 -6.42 0.19
CA GLU A 101 19.32 -6.37 -1.13
C GLU A 101 19.73 -7.78 -1.59
#